data_AF-A0AAP2GNR8-F1
#
_entry.id   AF-A0AAP2GNR8-F1
#
_cell.length_a   1.000
_cell.length_b   1.000
_cell.length_c   1.000
_cell.angle_alpha   90.00
_cell.angle_beta   90.00
_cell.angle_gamma   90.00
#
_symmetry.space_group_name_H-M   'P 1'
#
loop_
_entity.id
_entity.type
_entity.pdbx_description
1 polymer ?
#
loop_
_entity_poly.entity_id
_entity_poly.type
_entity_poly.pdbx_seq_one_letter_code
_entity_poly.pdbx_strand_id
1 'polypeptide(L)'
;MQDTVERSRSLISVLELKRLLVDLKDKRPDICLRYRLLGEMWGVNFMRVIHITEKGALMNDEQNNRLVNLTDLSSVMQFEIDAPFQGFQPHFHYHVKPMTDFKQF
;
A
#
# COMPACT_ATOMS: atom_id res chain seq x y z
N MET A 1 -23.71 -22.70 -7.60
CA MET A 1 -22.28 -22.41 -7.87
C MET A 1 -22.26 -20.97 -8.37
N GLN A 2 -21.97 -20.00 -7.50
CA GLN A 2 -21.95 -18.59 -7.87
C GLN A 2 -20.51 -18.21 -8.19
N ASP A 3 -20.25 -17.96 -9.47
CA ASP A 3 -19.03 -17.32 -9.94
C ASP A 3 -18.95 -15.94 -9.28
N THR A 4 -18.08 -15.84 -8.29
CA THR A 4 -17.75 -14.54 -7.68
C THR A 4 -16.80 -13.88 -8.65
N VAL A 5 -17.34 -13.06 -9.54
CA VAL A 5 -16.54 -12.16 -10.38
C VAL A 5 -15.78 -11.24 -9.44
N GLU A 6 -14.52 -11.60 -9.14
CA GLU A 6 -13.56 -10.74 -8.45
C GLU A 6 -13.49 -9.45 -9.26
N ARG A 7 -14.15 -8.39 -8.78
CA ARG A 7 -13.91 -7.06 -9.28
C ARG A 7 -12.51 -6.69 -8.84
N SER A 8 -11.51 -6.98 -9.67
CA SER A 8 -10.15 -6.47 -9.54
C SER A 8 -10.18 -4.95 -9.70
N ARG A 9 -10.63 -4.25 -8.66
CA ARG A 9 -10.55 -2.79 -8.59
C ARG A 9 -9.08 -2.45 -8.44
N SER A 10 -8.45 -2.08 -9.55
CA SER A 10 -7.09 -1.58 -9.55
C SER A 10 -6.96 -0.22 -8.86
N LEU A 11 -8.07 0.51 -8.66
CA LEU A 11 -8.09 1.82 -8.02
C LEU A 11 -8.58 1.74 -6.57
N ILE A 12 -7.73 2.21 -5.65
CA ILE A 12 -7.89 2.15 -4.20
C ILE A 12 -7.77 3.57 -3.63
N SER A 13 -8.56 3.92 -2.62
CA SER A 13 -8.43 5.21 -1.93
C SER A 13 -7.25 5.22 -0.94
N VAL A 14 -6.75 6.40 -0.58
CA VAL A 14 -5.74 6.56 0.50
C VAL A 14 -6.22 5.95 1.82
N LEU A 15 -7.53 6.02 2.12
CA LEU A 15 -8.12 5.43 3.31
C LEU A 15 -8.05 3.89 3.28
N GLU A 16 -8.35 3.29 2.14
CA GLU A 16 -8.22 1.84 1.95
C GLU A 16 -6.76 1.40 2.02
N LEU A 17 -5.82 2.16 1.44
CA LEU A 17 -4.40 1.91 1.62
C LEU A 17 -4.01 1.95 3.11
N LYS A 18 -4.45 2.99 3.85
CA LYS A 18 -4.14 3.09 5.29
C LYS A 18 -4.70 1.89 6.08
N ARG A 19 -5.93 1.47 5.78
CA ARG A 19 -6.54 0.27 6.39
C ARG A 19 -5.76 -0.99 6.08
N LEU A 20 -5.32 -1.15 4.83
CA LEU A 20 -4.45 -2.25 4.43
C LEU A 20 -3.17 -2.24 5.25
N LEU A 21 -2.46 -1.12 5.35
CA LEU A 21 -1.20 -1.04 6.10
C LEU A 21 -1.37 -1.41 7.59
N VAL A 22 -2.45 -0.96 8.23
CA VAL A 22 -2.81 -1.34 9.61
C VAL A 22 -3.01 -2.86 9.71
N ASP A 23 -3.77 -3.43 8.78
CA ASP A 23 -4.04 -4.87 8.77
C ASP A 23 -2.80 -5.71 8.47
N LEU A 24 -1.90 -5.26 7.59
CA LEU A 24 -0.61 -5.90 7.36
C LEU A 24 0.21 -5.89 8.66
N LYS A 25 0.34 -4.75 9.34
CA LYS A 25 1.08 -4.67 10.60
C LYS A 25 0.50 -5.58 11.68
N ASP A 26 -0.82 -5.55 11.89
CA ASP A 26 -1.43 -6.14 13.08
C ASP A 26 -1.87 -7.60 12.89
N LYS A 27 -2.22 -8.00 11.66
CA LYS A 27 -2.78 -9.34 11.36
C LYS A 27 -1.84 -10.22 10.55
N ARG A 28 -1.06 -9.63 9.63
CA ARG A 28 -0.20 -10.34 8.69
C ARG A 28 1.16 -9.66 8.54
N PRO A 29 1.92 -9.51 9.64
CA PRO A 29 3.19 -8.80 9.61
C PRO A 29 4.20 -9.46 8.69
N ASP A 30 3.99 -10.73 8.30
CA ASP A 30 4.78 -11.49 7.33
C ASP A 30 4.71 -10.94 5.90
N ILE A 31 3.63 -10.24 5.54
CA ILE A 31 3.42 -9.68 4.20
C ILE A 31 4.11 -8.32 4.10
N CYS A 32 4.92 -8.15 3.07
CA CYS A 32 5.60 -6.90 2.79
C CYS A 32 4.94 -6.15 1.62
N LEU A 33 5.18 -4.85 1.58
CA LEU A 33 4.64 -3.95 0.57
C LEU A 33 5.76 -3.12 -0.04
N ARG A 34 5.68 -2.86 -1.35
CA ARG A 34 6.44 -1.80 -2.02
C ARG A 34 5.49 -0.79 -2.63
N TYR A 35 5.98 0.43 -2.82
CA TYR A 35 5.17 1.53 -3.33
C TYR A 35 5.96 2.41 -4.28
N ARG A 36 5.23 3.27 -4.98
CA ARG A 36 5.76 4.32 -5.86
C ARG A 36 5.12 5.65 -5.49
N LEU A 37 5.95 6.68 -5.34
CA LEU A 37 5.50 8.03 -5.06
C LEU A 37 5.32 8.85 -6.35
N LEU A 38 4.59 9.96 -6.24
CA LEU A 38 4.44 10.92 -7.34
C LEU A 38 5.81 11.50 -7.72
N GLY A 39 6.18 11.40 -9.00
CA GLY A 39 7.46 11.89 -9.51
C GLY A 39 8.65 10.97 -9.25
N GLU A 40 8.45 9.83 -8.60
CA GLU A 40 9.51 8.87 -8.28
C GLU A 40 9.37 7.54 -9.05
N MET A 41 10.46 6.77 -9.07
CA MET A 41 10.46 5.37 -9.51
C MET A 41 9.90 4.46 -8.42
N TRP A 42 9.62 3.21 -8.76
CA TRP A 42 9.25 2.21 -7.77
C TRP A 42 10.35 2.02 -6.71
N GLY A 43 9.92 1.83 -5.46
CA GLY A 43 10.80 1.27 -4.44
C GLY A 43 11.33 -0.08 -4.89
N VAL A 44 12.63 -0.31 -4.72
CA VAL A 44 13.30 -1.53 -5.18
C VAL A 44 12.82 -2.75 -4.38
N ASN A 45 12.66 -2.57 -3.06
CA ASN A 45 12.43 -3.66 -2.12
C ASN A 45 11.00 -3.64 -1.59
N PHE A 46 10.49 -4.83 -1.31
CA PHE A 46 9.32 -4.99 -0.44
C PHE A 46 9.75 -4.75 1.00
N MET A 47 8.98 -3.95 1.72
CA MET A 47 9.28 -3.52 3.07
C MET A 47 8.16 -3.92 4.02
N ARG A 48 8.54 -4.30 5.24
CA ARG A 48 7.60 -4.67 6.30
C ARG A 48 7.02 -3.41 6.94
N VAL A 49 5.70 -3.36 7.14
CA VAL A 49 5.07 -2.26 7.86
C VAL A 49 5.32 -2.44 9.37
N ILE A 50 5.98 -1.48 10.00
CA ILE A 50 6.31 -1.53 11.43
C ILE A 50 5.38 -0.66 12.26
N HIS A 51 5.04 0.53 11.75
CA HIS A 51 4.20 1.48 12.46
C HIS A 51 3.41 2.34 11.47
N ILE A 52 2.17 2.69 11.82
CA ILE A 52 1.31 3.57 11.02
C ILE A 52 1.11 4.84 11.83
N THR A 53 1.39 6.00 11.23
CA THR A 53 1.18 7.30 11.86
C THR A 53 -0.16 7.90 11.42
N GLU A 54 -0.46 9.13 11.84
CA GLU A 54 -1.66 9.83 11.38
C GLU A 54 -1.68 10.01 9.86
N LYS A 55 -0.53 10.37 9.27
CA LYS A 55 -0.42 10.71 7.83
C LYS A 55 0.34 9.67 7.01
N GLY A 56 1.15 8.83 7.63
CA GLY A 56 2.18 8.05 6.97
C GLY A 56 2.38 6.66 7.58
N ALA A 57 3.54 6.07 7.29
CA ALA A 57 3.96 4.78 7.83
C ALA A 57 5.49 4.69 7.96
N LEU A 58 5.94 3.96 8.98
CA LEU A 58 7.33 3.54 9.14
C LEU A 58 7.47 2.09 8.69
N MET A 59 8.42 1.85 7.79
CA MET A 59 8.67 0.55 7.18
C MET A 59 10.10 0.08 7.42
N ASN A 60 10.27 -1.23 7.49
CA ASN A 60 11.58 -1.88 7.60
C ASN A 60 11.98 -2.47 6.24
N ASP A 61 13.06 -1.93 5.67
CA ASP A 61 13.72 -2.46 4.48
C ASP A 61 14.82 -3.43 4.95
N GLU A 62 14.43 -4.68 5.12
CA GLU A 62 15.29 -5.75 5.67
C GLU A 62 16.50 -6.03 4.77
N GLN A 63 16.37 -5.85 3.46
CA GLN A 63 17.46 -6.09 2.51
C GLN A 63 18.57 -5.04 2.64
N ASN A 64 18.21 -3.78 2.89
CA ASN A 64 19.18 -2.70 3.08
C ASN A 64 19.45 -2.38 4.57
N ASN A 65 18.87 -3.16 5.49
CA ASN A 65 18.95 -2.97 6.94
C ASN A 65 18.67 -1.52 7.38
N ARG A 66 17.58 -0.93 6.89
CA ARG A 66 17.21 0.46 7.19
C ARG A 66 15.73 0.64 7.44
N LEU A 67 15.38 1.67 8.20
CA LEU A 67 14.01 2.13 8.35
C LEU A 67 13.70 3.21 7.31
N VAL A 68 12.56 3.07 6.66
CA VAL A 68 12.04 3.99 5.64
C VAL A 68 10.81 4.68 6.20
N ASN A 69 10.85 6.02 6.26
CA ASN A 69 9.74 6.83 6.74
C ASN A 69 8.94 7.37 5.55
N LEU A 70 7.75 6.83 5.32
CA LEU A 70 6.76 7.39 4.40
C LEU A 70 5.94 8.42 5.14
N THR A 71 6.22 9.70 4.91
CA THR A 71 5.67 10.82 5.70
C THR A 71 4.20 11.12 5.38
N ASP A 72 3.76 10.83 4.15
CA ASP A 72 2.41 11.12 3.69
C ASP A 72 1.90 10.05 2.70
N LEU A 73 0.86 9.30 3.08
CA LEU A 73 0.21 8.30 2.24
C LEU A 73 -0.47 8.91 1.00
N SER A 74 -0.80 10.21 1.03
CA SER A 74 -1.42 10.89 -0.12
C SER A 74 -0.47 11.03 -1.32
N SER A 75 0.84 10.90 -1.08
CA SER A 75 1.88 10.93 -2.11
C SER A 75 2.08 9.58 -2.83
N VAL A 76 1.49 8.50 -2.30
CA VAL A 76 1.57 7.17 -2.91
C VAL A 76 0.68 7.14 -4.14
N MET A 77 1.27 6.81 -5.29
CA MET A 77 0.56 6.67 -6.56
C MET A 77 0.18 5.22 -6.84
N GLN A 78 1.07 4.29 -6.48
CA GLN A 78 0.88 2.87 -6.69
C GLN A 78 1.50 2.07 -5.55
N PHE A 79 0.95 0.88 -5.29
CA PHE A 79 1.54 -0.08 -4.37
C PHE A 79 1.35 -1.52 -4.88
N GLU A 80 2.08 -2.43 -4.25
CA GLU A 80 2.07 -3.86 -4.51
C GLU A 80 2.42 -4.61 -3.22
N ILE A 81 1.86 -5.81 -3.04
CA ILE A 81 2.17 -6.72 -1.92
C ILE A 81 2.82 -8.01 -2.45
N ASP A 82 3.59 -8.69 -1.61
CA ASP A 82 4.33 -9.91 -1.96
C ASP A 82 3.56 -11.22 -1.71
N ALA A 83 2.42 -11.15 -1.01
CA ALA A 83 1.57 -12.31 -0.73
C ALA A 83 0.08 -11.94 -0.79
N PRO A 84 -0.82 -12.89 -1.09
CA PRO A 84 -2.26 -12.60 -1.19
C PRO A 84 -2.88 -12.21 0.16
N PHE A 85 -3.74 -11.19 0.16
CA PHE A 85 -4.42 -10.73 1.37
C PHE A 85 -5.71 -9.97 1.07
N GLN A 86 -6.85 -10.36 1.67
CA GLN A 86 -8.14 -9.65 1.57
C GLN A 86 -8.56 -9.24 0.14
N GLY A 87 -8.30 -10.08 -0.85
CA GLY A 87 -8.62 -9.81 -2.26
C GLY A 87 -7.57 -8.99 -3.02
N PHE A 88 -6.48 -8.58 -2.35
CA PHE A 88 -5.28 -8.09 -3.01
C PHE A 88 -4.44 -9.29 -3.49
N GLN A 89 -4.08 -9.27 -4.77
CA GLN A 89 -3.23 -10.25 -5.42
C GLN A 89 -1.76 -9.83 -5.27
N PRO A 90 -0.87 -10.80 -5.02
CA PRO A 90 0.56 -10.52 -4.98
C PRO A 90 1.02 -10.05 -6.35
N HIS A 91 2.00 -9.16 -6.36
CA HIS A 91 2.60 -8.64 -7.58
C HIS A 91 1.70 -7.88 -8.56
N PHE A 92 0.51 -7.50 -8.11
CA PHE A 92 -0.40 -6.66 -8.88
C PHE A 92 -0.22 -5.18 -8.50
N HIS A 93 -0.13 -4.31 -9.51
CA HIS A 93 0.01 -2.86 -9.29
C HIS A 93 -1.36 -2.21 -9.03
N TYR A 94 -1.62 -1.86 -7.78
CA TYR A 94 -2.80 -1.10 -7.39
C TYR A 94 -2.51 0.40 -7.45
N HIS A 95 -3.37 1.15 -8.13
CA HIS A 95 -3.36 2.61 -8.17
C HIS A 95 -4.04 3.19 -6.94
N VAL A 96 -3.46 4.25 -6.40
CA VAL A 96 -4.01 4.97 -5.26
C VAL A 96 -4.59 6.29 -5.76
N LYS A 97 -5.86 6.54 -5.47
CA LYS A 97 -6.53 7.77 -5.85
C LYS A 97 -6.03 8.93 -4.98
N PRO A 98 -5.49 10.02 -5.57
CA PRO A 98 -5.08 11.20 -4.83
C PRO A 98 -6.28 11.86 -4.13
N MET A 99 -6.05 12.42 -2.94
CA MET A 99 -7.10 13.11 -2.18
C MET A 99 -7.56 14.44 -2.85
N THR A 100 -6.79 14.97 -3.80
CA THR A 100 -7.06 16.24 -4.49
C THR A 100 -8.31 16.21 -5.39
N ASP A 101 -8.83 15.04 -5.73
CA ASP A 101 -10.02 14.89 -6.60
C ASP A 101 -11.35 15.12 -5.85
N PHE A 102 -11.33 15.56 -4.58
CA PHE A 102 -12.53 15.90 -3.80
C PHE A 102 -12.98 17.37 -3.95
N LYS A 103 -12.39 18.15 -4.87
CA LYS A 103 -12.87 19.49 -5.21
C LYS A 103 -13.70 19.49 -6.51
N GLN A 104 -14.97 19.12 -6.39
CA GLN A 104 -16.04 19.70 -7.21
C GLN A 104 -17.22 20.02 -6.28
N PHE A 105 -17.23 21.26 -5.79
CA PHE A 105 -18.45 21.97 -5.40
C PHE A 105 -18.78 22.94 -6.54
#